data_AF-A0A535L1W0-F1
#
_entry.id   AF-A0A535L1W0-F1
#
_cell.length_a   1.000
_cell.length_b   1.000
_cell.length_c   1.000
_cell.angle_alpha   90.00
_cell.angle_beta   90.00
_cell.angle_gamma   90.00
#
_symmetry.space_group_name_H-M   'P 1'
#
loop_
_entity.id
_entity.type
_entity.pdbx_description
1 polymer ?
#
loop_
_entity_poly.entity_id
_entity_poly.type
_entity_poly.pdbx_seq_one_letter_code
_entity_poly.pdbx_strand_id
1 'polypeptide(L)'
;MSSRYAYDAIVVGAGPNGLAAAITLARAGRSVLVLEAKDTIGGGSRSMELTLPGFIHDVCSAIHPLGIGSPFFRSLPLEDYGLQWIHSPVPLAHPFDDGTAALLERSIEATSATLGRDAQAYQKLMAPFVPKWDIIAEAFLGPLRPQSMRHPFVAGRFGLKAILPAQKLAQSVFKEEPARAL
;
A
#
# COMPACT_ATOMS: atom_id res chain seq x y z
N MET A 1 -34.79 -5.44 35.05
CA MET A 1 -34.14 -4.82 33.87
C MET A 1 -32.68 -4.56 34.17
N SER A 2 -31.79 -5.17 33.39
CA SER A 2 -30.47 -4.68 32.95
C SER A 2 -29.45 -5.83 32.92
N SER A 3 -29.40 -6.58 31.81
CA SER A 3 -28.13 -7.20 31.43
C SER A 3 -27.29 -6.09 30.80
N ARG A 4 -26.49 -5.41 31.63
CA ARG A 4 -25.46 -4.48 31.16
C ARG A 4 -24.58 -5.22 30.15
N TYR A 5 -24.40 -4.66 28.96
CA TYR A 5 -23.57 -5.22 27.91
C TYR A 5 -22.19 -5.61 28.46
N ALA A 6 -21.80 -6.87 28.28
CA ALA A 6 -20.67 -7.54 28.94
C ALA A 6 -19.32 -7.31 28.24
N TYR A 7 -19.17 -6.23 27.48
CA TYR A 7 -17.97 -5.92 26.70
C TYR A 7 -17.49 -4.49 26.99
N ASP A 8 -16.17 -4.30 27.07
CA ASP A 8 -15.53 -2.99 27.23
C ASP A 8 -15.60 -2.15 25.94
N ALA A 9 -15.66 -2.81 24.78
CA ALA A 9 -15.78 -2.16 23.48
C ALA A 9 -16.58 -2.99 22.47
N ILE A 10 -17.28 -2.30 21.56
CA ILE A 10 -17.95 -2.90 20.40
C ILE A 10 -17.35 -2.27 19.14
N VAL A 11 -16.84 -3.10 18.23
CA VAL A 11 -16.32 -2.69 16.92
C VAL A 11 -17.31 -3.14 15.85
N VAL A 12 -17.77 -2.19 15.05
CA VAL A 12 -18.69 -2.46 13.92
C VAL A 12 -17.89 -2.47 12.62
N GLY A 13 -17.86 -3.63 11.97
CA GLY A 13 -17.11 -3.94 10.76
C GLY A 13 -15.88 -4.81 11.05
N ALA A 14 -15.75 -5.93 10.34
CA ALA A 14 -14.61 -6.84 10.39
C ALA A 14 -13.71 -6.72 9.16
N GLY A 15 -13.55 -5.49 8.64
CA GLY A 15 -12.51 -5.15 7.68
C GLY A 15 -11.15 -4.91 8.35
N PRO A 16 -10.07 -4.62 7.57
CA PRO A 16 -8.72 -4.45 8.11
C PRO A 16 -8.63 -3.43 9.26
N ASN A 17 -9.33 -2.29 9.14
CA ASN A 17 -9.32 -1.25 10.17
C ASN A 17 -10.07 -1.68 11.44
N GLY A 18 -11.23 -2.35 11.30
CA GLY A 18 -12.01 -2.82 12.44
C GLY A 18 -11.29 -3.93 13.19
N LEU A 19 -10.69 -4.89 12.46
CA LEU A 19 -9.87 -5.93 13.06
C LEU A 19 -8.61 -5.35 13.72
N ALA A 20 -7.96 -4.36 13.11
CA ALA A 20 -6.83 -3.66 13.74
C ALA A 20 -7.23 -2.98 15.06
N ALA A 21 -8.38 -2.30 15.09
CA ALA A 21 -8.91 -1.69 16.31
C ALA A 21 -9.24 -2.73 17.38
N ALA A 22 -9.92 -3.82 17.00
CA ALA A 22 -10.27 -4.90 17.91
C ALA A 22 -9.03 -5.58 18.53
N ILE A 23 -8.02 -5.89 17.71
CA ILE A 23 -6.75 -6.47 18.18
C ILE A 23 -6.03 -5.50 19.12
N THR A 24 -6.01 -4.20 18.79
CA THR A 24 -5.38 -3.18 19.64
C THR A 24 -6.04 -3.13 21.02
N LEU A 25 -7.37 -3.11 21.08
CA LEU A 25 -8.13 -3.08 22.33
C LEU A 25 -7.98 -4.39 23.12
N ALA A 26 -8.03 -5.53 22.45
CA ALA A 26 -7.85 -6.84 23.07
C ALA A 26 -6.45 -6.99 23.69
N ARG A 27 -5.38 -6.54 23.00
CA ARG A 27 -4.02 -6.51 23.54
C ARG A 27 -3.87 -5.57 24.75
N ALA A 28 -4.73 -4.56 24.86
CA ALA A 28 -4.82 -3.70 26.04
C ALA A 28 -5.67 -4.31 27.19
N GLY A 29 -6.03 -5.60 27.10
CA GLY A 29 -6.76 -6.33 28.13
C GLY A 29 -8.27 -6.03 28.15
N ARG A 30 -8.82 -5.46 27.07
CA ARG A 30 -10.25 -5.15 26.95
C ARG A 30 -11.02 -6.32 26.35
N SER A 31 -12.22 -6.57 26.85
CA SER A 31 -13.20 -7.44 26.23
C SER A 31 -13.85 -6.73 25.04
N VAL A 32 -13.75 -7.32 23.84
CA VAL A 32 -14.19 -6.68 22.59
C VAL A 32 -15.20 -7.58 21.87
N LEU A 33 -16.33 -6.99 21.47
CA LEU A 33 -17.28 -7.60 20.53
C LEU A 33 -17.05 -7.00 19.14
N VAL A 34 -16.84 -7.85 18.13
CA VAL A 34 -16.77 -7.41 16.72
C VAL A 34 -18.04 -7.86 16.02
N LEU A 35 -18.71 -6.93 15.33
CA LEU A 35 -19.94 -7.18 14.59
C LEU A 35 -19.69 -6.92 13.11
N GLU A 36 -19.94 -7.92 12.26
CA GLU A 36 -19.88 -7.78 10.80
C GLU A 36 -21.27 -7.99 10.21
N ALA A 37 -21.65 -7.14 9.26
CA ALA A 37 -22.96 -7.22 8.61
C ALA A 37 -22.97 -8.19 7.42
N LYS A 38 -21.79 -8.54 6.88
CA LYS A 38 -21.62 -9.48 5.78
C LYS A 38 -21.38 -10.91 6.27
N ASP A 39 -21.65 -11.86 5.40
CA ASP A 39 -21.48 -13.30 5.71
C ASP A 39 -20.01 -13.69 5.94
N THR A 40 -19.07 -12.90 5.43
CA THR A 40 -17.63 -13.15 5.55
C THR A 40 -16.89 -11.88 5.99
N ILE A 41 -15.88 -12.08 6.84
CA ILE A 41 -14.97 -11.02 7.30
C ILE A 41 -13.94 -10.63 6.23
N GLY A 42 -13.24 -9.51 6.43
CA GLY A 42 -12.14 -9.05 5.57
C GLY A 42 -12.45 -7.76 4.82
N GLY A 43 -13.71 -7.29 4.84
CA GLY A 43 -14.09 -6.02 4.23
C GLY A 43 -13.71 -5.93 2.74
N GLY A 44 -12.96 -4.89 2.37
CA GLY A 44 -12.47 -4.67 1.01
C GLY A 44 -11.27 -5.53 0.58
N SER A 45 -10.69 -6.30 1.51
CA SER A 45 -9.58 -7.23 1.25
C SER A 45 -10.06 -8.66 0.96
N ARG A 46 -11.35 -8.83 0.69
CA ARG A 46 -11.92 -10.13 0.30
C ARG A 46 -11.78 -10.33 -1.20
N SER A 47 -11.73 -11.58 -1.60
CA SER A 47 -11.86 -11.98 -3.00
C SER A 47 -13.09 -12.87 -3.18
N MET A 48 -13.86 -12.64 -4.24
CA MET A 48 -15.17 -13.28 -4.48
C MET A 48 -15.41 -13.48 -5.99
N GLU A 49 -16.24 -14.46 -6.33
CA GLU A 49 -16.74 -14.63 -7.71
C GLU A 49 -17.88 -13.64 -7.98
N LEU A 50 -17.53 -12.43 -8.45
CA LEU A 50 -18.48 -11.32 -8.59
C LEU A 50 -19.16 -11.25 -9.97
N THR A 51 -18.58 -11.88 -10.99
CA THR A 51 -19.08 -11.75 -12.38
C THR A 51 -19.53 -13.10 -12.94
N LEU A 52 -18.60 -14.05 -13.11
CA LEU A 52 -18.85 -15.37 -13.68
C LEU A 52 -18.31 -16.47 -12.75
N PRO A 53 -18.92 -17.67 -12.76
CA PRO A 53 -18.39 -18.80 -12.00
C PRO A 53 -16.93 -19.12 -12.38
N GLY A 54 -16.08 -19.35 -11.40
CA GLY A 54 -14.64 -19.59 -11.57
C GLY A 54 -13.77 -18.34 -11.67
N PHE A 55 -14.34 -17.13 -11.73
CA PHE A 55 -13.57 -15.87 -11.83
C PHE A 55 -13.53 -15.14 -10.51
N ILE A 56 -12.41 -15.22 -9.80
CA ILE A 56 -12.19 -14.54 -8.52
C ILE A 56 -11.78 -13.08 -8.76
N HIS A 57 -12.48 -12.17 -8.10
CA HIS A 57 -12.22 -10.74 -8.14
C HIS A 57 -11.89 -10.24 -6.74
N ASP A 58 -10.97 -9.29 -6.64
CA ASP A 58 -10.83 -8.51 -5.42
C ASP A 58 -12.03 -7.57 -5.29
N VAL A 59 -12.74 -7.68 -4.16
CA VAL A 59 -14.01 -6.96 -3.96
C VAL A 59 -13.81 -5.45 -3.96
N CYS A 60 -12.61 -4.98 -3.57
CA CYS A 60 -12.28 -3.57 -3.57
C CYS A 60 -10.78 -3.33 -3.77
N SER A 61 -9.93 -3.93 -2.93
CA SER A 61 -8.49 -3.64 -2.93
C SER A 61 -7.70 -4.84 -3.43
N ALA A 62 -7.05 -4.70 -4.59
CA ALA A 62 -6.21 -5.74 -5.20
C ALA A 62 -4.72 -5.68 -4.80
N ILE A 63 -4.24 -4.51 -4.37
CA ILE A 63 -2.81 -4.28 -4.10
C ILE A 63 -2.66 -3.65 -2.72
N HIS A 64 -1.74 -4.17 -1.90
CA HIS A 64 -1.61 -3.81 -0.48
C HIS A 64 -0.21 -3.28 -0.08
N PRO A 65 0.36 -2.27 -0.79
CA PRO A 65 1.70 -1.76 -0.47
C PRO A 65 1.77 -1.13 0.93
N LEU A 66 0.68 -0.49 1.37
CA LEU A 66 0.56 0.06 2.72
C LEU A 66 0.23 -1.00 3.77
N GLY A 67 -0.32 -2.14 3.36
CA GLY A 67 -0.53 -3.29 4.25
C GLY A 67 0.80 -3.89 4.70
N ILE A 68 1.66 -4.26 3.75
CA ILE A 68 3.00 -4.79 4.03
C ILE A 68 3.93 -3.75 4.70
N GLY A 69 3.73 -2.47 4.39
CA GLY A 69 4.45 -1.34 4.99
C GLY A 69 3.94 -0.91 6.36
N SER A 70 2.80 -1.42 6.83
CA SER A 70 2.14 -0.94 8.04
C SER A 70 2.92 -1.31 9.30
N PRO A 71 3.31 -0.34 10.15
CA PRO A 71 3.92 -0.63 11.45
C PRO A 71 3.02 -1.47 12.36
N PHE A 72 1.69 -1.30 12.24
CA PHE A 72 0.74 -2.07 13.02
C PHE A 72 0.74 -3.54 12.59
N PHE A 73 0.58 -3.83 11.29
CA PHE A 73 0.53 -5.21 10.82
C PHE A 73 1.88 -5.94 11.01
N ARG A 74 3.01 -5.24 10.85
CA ARG A 74 4.35 -5.78 11.17
C ARG A 74 4.53 -6.15 12.65
N SER A 75 3.71 -5.63 13.56
CA SER A 75 3.73 -5.96 14.99
C SER A 75 2.90 -7.21 15.36
N LEU A 76 2.20 -7.77 14.38
CA LEU A 76 1.37 -8.95 14.51
C LEU A 76 2.10 -10.14 13.86
N PRO A 77 2.14 -11.32 14.49
CA PRO A 77 2.73 -12.50 13.86
C PRO A 77 1.74 -13.13 12.88
N LEU A 78 1.30 -12.39 11.86
CA LEU A 78 0.20 -12.82 10.98
C LEU A 78 0.58 -14.01 10.10
N GLU A 79 1.87 -14.17 9.80
CA GLU A 79 2.43 -15.32 9.09
C GLU A 79 2.19 -16.63 9.86
N ASP A 80 2.23 -16.58 11.20
CA ASP A 80 1.90 -17.73 12.07
C ASP A 80 0.41 -18.10 11.98
N TYR A 81 -0.44 -17.15 11.52
CA TYR A 81 -1.86 -17.34 11.26
C TYR A 81 -2.16 -17.51 9.75
N GLY A 82 -1.15 -17.77 8.93
CA GLY A 82 -1.31 -18.13 7.52
C GLY A 82 -1.27 -16.96 6.53
N LEU A 83 -0.91 -15.74 6.96
CA LEU A 83 -0.69 -14.64 6.02
C LEU A 83 0.50 -14.96 5.09
N GLN A 84 0.27 -14.80 3.79
CA GLN A 84 1.32 -14.88 2.77
C GLN A 84 1.24 -13.65 1.87
N TRP A 85 2.37 -12.96 1.71
CA TRP A 85 2.49 -11.86 0.77
C TRP A 85 2.95 -12.40 -0.59
N ILE A 86 2.07 -12.29 -1.58
CA ILE A 86 2.38 -12.64 -2.96
C ILE A 86 2.92 -11.40 -3.67
N HIS A 87 4.05 -11.56 -4.36
CA HIS A 87 4.71 -10.49 -5.08
C HIS A 87 4.85 -10.84 -6.56
N SER A 88 4.10 -10.15 -7.41
CA SER A 88 4.24 -10.25 -8.87
C SER A 88 5.64 -9.82 -9.32
N PRO A 89 6.26 -10.50 -10.32
CA PRO A 89 7.47 -10.00 -10.97
C PRO A 89 7.22 -8.65 -11.67
N VAL A 90 5.98 -8.39 -12.11
CA VAL A 90 5.53 -7.13 -12.71
C VAL A 90 4.39 -6.56 -11.84
N PRO A 91 4.69 -5.75 -10.81
CA PRO A 91 3.67 -5.21 -9.92
C PRO A 91 2.68 -4.24 -10.58
N LEU A 92 3.04 -3.61 -11.70
CA LEU A 92 2.16 -2.73 -12.46
C LEU A 92 2.48 -2.83 -13.95
N ALA A 93 1.43 -2.85 -14.76
CA ALA A 93 1.51 -2.70 -16.21
C ALA A 93 0.50 -1.66 -16.66
N HIS A 94 0.92 -0.73 -17.53
CA HIS A 94 0.06 0.24 -18.17
C HIS A 94 -0.07 -0.09 -19.66
N PRO A 95 -1.21 -0.64 -20.12
CA PRO A 95 -1.41 -0.98 -21.54
C PRO A 95 -1.64 0.26 -22.40
N PHE A 96 -1.18 0.20 -23.65
CA PHE A 96 -1.40 1.21 -24.69
C PHE A 96 -2.30 0.68 -25.81
N ASP A 97 -2.89 1.58 -26.58
CA ASP A 97 -3.81 1.25 -27.68
C ASP A 97 -3.15 0.46 -28.83
N ASP A 98 -1.82 0.54 -28.94
CA ASP A 98 -1.03 -0.23 -29.92
C ASP A 98 -0.74 -1.68 -29.49
N GLY A 99 -1.23 -2.08 -28.31
CA GLY A 99 -1.03 -3.41 -27.73
C GLY A 99 0.28 -3.58 -26.96
N THR A 100 1.10 -2.54 -26.86
CA THR A 100 2.28 -2.54 -25.98
C THR A 100 1.90 -2.14 -24.54
N ALA A 101 2.85 -2.23 -23.61
CA ALA A 101 2.63 -1.79 -22.22
C ALA A 101 3.92 -1.27 -21.58
N ALA A 102 3.79 -0.25 -20.73
CA ALA A 102 4.84 0.15 -19.81
C ALA A 102 4.79 -0.73 -18.57
N LEU A 103 5.93 -1.27 -18.14
CA LEU A 103 6.01 -2.22 -17.03
C LEU A 103 6.79 -1.62 -15.86
N LEU A 104 6.22 -1.68 -14.67
CA LEU A 104 6.95 -1.50 -13.41
C LEU A 104 7.41 -2.88 -12.94
N GLU A 105 8.70 -3.02 -12.69
CA GLU A 105 9.30 -4.24 -12.19
C GLU A 105 9.84 -4.06 -10.76
N ARG A 106 10.34 -5.16 -10.17
CA ARG A 106 10.78 -5.20 -8.77
C ARG A 106 12.11 -4.50 -8.48
N SER A 107 12.76 -3.92 -9.48
CA SER A 107 13.94 -3.09 -9.28
C SER A 107 13.93 -1.86 -10.18
N ILE A 108 14.69 -0.85 -9.77
CA ILE A 108 14.87 0.36 -10.56
C ILE A 108 15.54 0.01 -11.89
N GLU A 109 16.52 -0.88 -11.85
CA GLU A 109 17.31 -1.33 -12.99
C GLU A 109 16.41 -2.04 -14.01
N ALA A 110 15.63 -3.03 -13.56
CA ALA A 110 14.74 -3.81 -14.42
C ALA A 110 13.65 -2.91 -15.03
N THR A 111 13.01 -2.06 -14.21
CA THR A 111 12.03 -1.09 -14.72
C THR A 111 12.67 -0.18 -15.77
N SER A 112 13.83 0.41 -15.46
CA SER A 112 14.49 1.36 -16.37
C SER A 112 14.90 0.75 -17.70
N ALA A 113 15.23 -0.54 -17.73
CA ALA A 113 15.60 -1.24 -18.96
C ALA A 113 14.44 -1.28 -19.99
N THR A 114 13.19 -1.15 -19.52
CA THR A 114 11.99 -1.12 -20.37
C THR A 114 11.64 0.28 -20.90
N LEU A 115 12.32 1.33 -20.43
CA LEU A 115 11.92 2.74 -20.65
C LEU A 115 12.70 3.48 -21.73
N GLY A 116 13.40 2.76 -22.62
CA GLY A 116 14.05 3.34 -23.79
C GLY A 116 14.97 4.52 -23.44
N ARG A 117 14.71 5.70 -24.02
CA ARG A 117 15.56 6.89 -23.83
C ARG A 117 15.43 7.52 -22.44
N ASP A 118 14.40 7.15 -21.69
CA ASP A 118 14.14 7.68 -20.35
C ASP A 118 14.70 6.80 -19.23
N ALA A 119 15.33 5.67 -19.55
CA ALA A 119 15.94 4.74 -18.58
C ALA A 119 16.80 5.48 -17.53
N GLN A 120 17.74 6.33 -17.98
CA GLN A 120 18.62 7.05 -17.07
C GLN A 120 17.88 8.12 -16.25
N ALA A 121 16.86 8.75 -16.83
CA ALA A 121 16.05 9.74 -16.12
C ALA A 121 15.25 9.09 -14.99
N TYR A 122 14.68 7.91 -15.25
CA TYR A 122 13.96 7.11 -14.26
C TYR A 122 14.87 6.69 -13.11
N GLN A 123 16.05 6.15 -13.42
CA GLN A 123 17.05 5.80 -12.41
C GLN A 123 17.41 7.00 -11.52
N LYS A 124 17.70 8.16 -12.12
CA LYS A 124 18.04 9.39 -11.39
C LYS A 124 16.90 9.88 -10.49
N LEU A 125 15.65 9.68 -10.91
CA LEU A 125 14.47 10.05 -10.14
C LEU A 125 14.27 9.11 -8.95
N MET A 126 14.32 7.79 -9.18
CA MET A 126 13.91 6.78 -8.18
C MET A 126 15.03 6.36 -7.22
N ALA A 127 16.28 6.26 -7.69
CA ALA A 127 17.41 5.75 -6.90
C ALA A 127 17.64 6.45 -5.54
N PRO A 128 17.41 7.77 -5.39
CA PRO A 128 17.56 8.42 -4.08
C PRO A 128 16.51 7.99 -3.04
N PHE A 129 15.37 7.45 -3.47
CA PHE A 129 14.19 7.26 -2.64
C PHE A 129 13.90 5.79 -2.34
N VAL A 130 13.98 4.89 -3.33
CA VAL A 130 13.60 3.47 -3.16
C VAL A 130 14.35 2.79 -2.01
N PRO A 131 15.69 2.89 -1.88
CA PRO A 131 16.41 2.27 -0.76
C PRO A 131 16.11 2.90 0.61
N LYS A 132 15.45 4.06 0.63
CA LYS A 132 15.14 4.85 1.84
C LYS A 132 13.64 4.94 2.07
N TRP A 133 12.86 4.05 1.44
CA TRP A 133 11.41 4.11 1.49
C TRP A 133 10.86 4.09 2.92
N ASP A 134 11.39 3.23 3.81
CA ASP A 134 10.90 3.16 5.20
C ASP A 134 11.03 4.51 5.92
N ILE A 135 12.12 5.25 5.69
CA ILE A 135 12.33 6.60 6.26
C ILE A 135 11.29 7.59 5.71
N ILE A 136 11.01 7.53 4.41
CA ILE A 136 10.04 8.41 3.74
C ILE A 136 8.63 8.07 4.22
N ALA A 137 8.27 6.79 4.27
CA ALA A 137 6.98 6.32 4.74
C ALA A 137 6.73 6.75 6.20
N GLU A 138 7.70 6.60 7.09
CA GLU A 138 7.58 7.09 8.47
C GLU A 138 7.35 8.60 8.53
N ALA A 139 8.03 9.36 7.66
CA ALA A 139 7.94 10.82 7.67
C ALA A 139 6.64 11.39 7.11
N PHE A 140 6.05 10.74 6.09
CA PHE A 140 4.91 11.27 5.35
C PHE A 140 3.60 10.53 5.58
N LEU A 141 3.63 9.26 6.01
CA LEU A 141 2.44 8.44 6.24
C LEU A 141 2.12 8.24 7.73
N GLY A 142 3.05 8.61 8.62
CA GLY A 142 2.86 8.59 10.06
C GLY A 142 2.43 9.95 10.65
N PRO A 143 2.07 10.00 11.94
CA PRO A 143 1.89 11.26 12.65
C PRO A 143 3.18 12.08 12.61
N LEU A 144 3.08 13.39 12.40
CA LEU A 144 4.22 14.30 12.46
C LEU A 144 4.82 14.26 13.87
N ARG A 145 6.01 13.66 14.02
CA ARG A 145 6.75 13.53 15.28
C ARG A 145 8.14 14.14 15.11
N PRO A 146 8.79 14.65 16.17
CA PRO A 146 10.18 15.11 16.06
C PRO A 146 11.11 14.04 15.44
N GLN A 147 10.80 12.76 15.70
CA GLN A 147 11.48 11.59 15.14
C GLN A 147 11.41 11.50 13.61
N SER A 148 10.30 11.92 12.98
CA SER A 148 10.18 11.90 11.51
C SER A 148 11.06 12.95 10.82
N MET A 149 11.61 13.92 11.56
CA MET A 149 12.58 14.89 11.06
C MET A 149 14.03 14.44 11.21
N ARG A 150 14.30 13.18 11.61
CA ARG A 150 15.67 12.65 11.76
C ARG A 150 16.47 12.59 10.46
N HIS A 151 15.79 12.61 9.32
CA HIS A 151 16.40 12.56 7.99
C HIS A 151 15.97 13.75 7.12
N PRO A 152 16.30 15.00 7.53
CA PRO A 152 15.75 16.20 6.91
C PRO A 152 16.15 16.35 5.44
N PHE A 153 17.34 15.86 5.06
CA PHE A 153 17.79 15.88 3.68
C PHE A 153 17.04 14.90 2.77
N VAL A 154 16.69 13.71 3.29
CA VAL A 154 15.93 12.71 2.53
C VAL A 154 14.49 13.19 2.36
N ALA A 155 13.88 13.64 3.46
CA ALA A 155 12.52 14.19 3.47
C ALA A 155 12.42 15.46 2.61
N GLY A 156 13.38 16.38 2.70
CA GLY A 156 13.42 17.60 1.89
C GLY A 156 13.59 17.31 0.40
N ARG A 157 14.49 16.39 0.03
CA ARG A 157 14.66 15.98 -1.37
C ARG A 157 13.41 15.31 -1.94
N PHE A 158 12.74 14.47 -1.16
CA PHE A 158 11.47 13.86 -1.54
C PHE A 158 10.37 14.92 -1.66
N GLY A 159 10.22 15.77 -0.65
CA GLY A 159 9.23 16.85 -0.61
C GLY A 159 9.30 17.78 -1.82
N LEU A 160 10.51 18.19 -2.23
CA LEU A 160 10.70 19.01 -3.43
C LEU A 160 10.17 18.35 -4.71
N LYS A 161 10.20 17.02 -4.80
CA LYS A 161 9.64 16.27 -5.93
C LYS A 161 8.13 16.03 -5.75
N ALA A 162 7.69 15.78 -4.51
CA ALA A 162 6.31 15.49 -4.17
C ALA A 162 5.37 16.72 -4.19
N ILE A 163 5.89 17.95 -4.16
CA ILE A 163 5.09 19.18 -4.28
C ILE A 163 4.49 19.33 -5.70
N LEU A 164 5.17 18.81 -6.72
CA LEU A 164 4.67 18.89 -8.09
C LEU A 164 3.54 17.88 -8.32
N PRO A 165 2.47 18.25 -9.06
CA PRO A 165 1.52 17.26 -9.56
C PRO A 165 2.25 16.16 -10.34
N ALA A 166 1.86 14.90 -10.15
CA ALA A 166 2.50 13.75 -10.77
C ALA A 166 2.66 13.92 -12.29
N GLN A 167 1.62 14.40 -12.97
CA GLN A 167 1.64 14.67 -14.41
C GLN A 167 2.72 15.69 -14.79
N LYS A 168 2.87 16.78 -14.04
CA LYS A 168 3.90 17.81 -14.32
C LYS A 168 5.29 17.26 -14.08
N LEU A 169 5.49 16.50 -13.01
CA LEU A 169 6.76 15.85 -12.72
C LEU A 169 7.15 14.91 -13.88
N ALA A 170 6.25 14.01 -14.28
CA ALA A 170 6.46 13.07 -15.37
C ALA A 170 6.80 13.78 -16.70
N GLN A 171 6.01 14.78 -17.10
CA GLN A 171 6.26 15.55 -18.33
C GLN A 171 7.58 16.32 -18.32
N SER A 172 8.04 16.76 -17.14
CA SER A 172 9.30 17.49 -16.99
C SER A 172 10.54 16.59 -16.98
N VAL A 173 10.40 15.33 -16.56
CA VAL A 173 11.52 14.38 -16.39
C VAL A 173 11.65 13.46 -17.61
N PHE A 174 10.53 13.03 -18.19
CA PHE A 174 10.48 12.00 -19.21
C PHE A 174 10.08 12.56 -20.58
N LYS A 175 10.63 11.97 -21.63
CA LYS A 175 10.41 12.34 -23.04
C LYS A 175 9.40 11.42 -23.72
N GLU A 176 9.39 10.14 -23.36
CA GLU A 176 8.62 9.08 -24.00
C GLU A 176 7.36 8.76 -23.19
N GLU A 177 6.31 8.36 -23.89
CA GLU A 177 5.02 8.04 -23.29
C GLU A 177 5.08 6.88 -22.27
N PRO A 178 5.81 5.76 -22.53
CA PRO A 178 5.93 4.68 -21.56
C PRO A 178 6.41 5.12 -20.18
N ALA A 179 7.44 5.96 -20.12
CA ALA A 179 7.97 6.45 -18.86
C ALA A 179 7.06 7.48 -18.16
N ARG A 180 6.21 8.20 -18.92
CA ARG A 180 5.24 9.16 -18.37
C ARG A 180 3.98 8.48 -17.82
N ALA A 181 3.67 7.29 -18.33
CA ALA A 181 2.49 6.52 -17.94
C ALA A 181 2.70 5.67 -16.67
N LEU A 182 3.97 5.41 -16.31
CA LEU A 182 4.37 4.82 -15.02
C LEU A 182 4.37 5.87 -13.90
#